data_AF-A0A6C0IA77-F1
#
_entry.id   AF-A0A6C0IA77-F1
#
_cell.length_a   1.000
_cell.length_b   1.000
_cell.length_c   1.000
_cell.angle_alpha   90.00
_cell.angle_beta   90.00
_cell.angle_gamma   90.00
#
_symmetry.space_group_name_H-M   'P 1'
#
loop_
_entity.id
_entity.type
_entity.pdbx_description
1 polymer ?
#
loop_
_entity_poly.entity_id
_entity_poly.type
_entity_poly.pdbx_seq_one_letter_code
_entity_poly.pdbx_strand_id
1 'polypeptide(L)'
;MTFGFIITRHVNSEQTNKYWNHNVKLIRTYYPFKKIVIIDDNSNYEYVKAEFDYKNVEIIQSQYPGRGELLPYVYYVRNKWFDNAVIIHDSAFLHKRIPFEKIKIPVLPFWHHPYDKENLNNLLRISAYLKNGAFIRQRLSGSEINILGMNEEKFNLCFGGQCFINHSFLSNLERKYNITNLVNAITCRTDRCGFERIIGLLFNNEFKNLSKIKSFYGDIRKHHQSFLYNYDNYLKDFRNNNICGTLVKVWTGR
;
A
#
# COMPACT_ATOMS: atom_id res chain seq x y z
N MET A 1 -1.36 9.20 20.66
CA MET A 1 -1.10 8.18 19.61
C MET A 1 0.01 8.69 18.71
N THR A 2 1.02 7.88 18.46
CA THR A 2 2.13 8.23 17.54
C THR A 2 1.82 7.78 16.11
N PHE A 3 2.49 8.38 15.12
CA PHE A 3 2.44 7.89 13.74
C PHE A 3 3.78 8.08 13.05
N GLY A 4 4.03 7.28 12.02
CA GLY A 4 5.17 7.41 11.12
C GLY A 4 4.89 6.83 9.75
N PHE A 5 5.90 6.83 8.89
CA PHE A 5 5.80 6.35 7.51
C PHE A 5 6.49 5.01 7.35
N ILE A 6 5.92 4.14 6.54
CA ILE A 6 6.57 2.92 6.06
C ILE A 6 6.60 2.98 4.54
N ILE A 7 7.80 2.88 3.97
CA ILE A 7 8.01 2.96 2.53
C ILE A 7 8.58 1.63 2.05
N THR A 8 7.97 1.03 1.04
CA THR A 8 8.62 -0.05 0.28
C THR A 8 9.53 0.55 -0.78
N ARG A 9 10.80 0.15 -0.80
CA ARG A 9 11.80 0.59 -1.76
C ARG A 9 12.32 -0.59 -2.57
N HIS A 10 12.42 -0.43 -3.89
CA HIS A 10 13.14 -1.35 -4.77
C HIS A 10 13.90 -0.55 -5.84
N VAL A 11 15.20 -0.34 -5.61
CA VAL A 11 16.09 0.40 -6.51
C VAL A 11 16.79 -0.59 -7.43
N ASN A 12 16.66 -0.41 -8.74
CA ASN A 12 17.29 -1.25 -9.75
C ASN A 12 17.95 -0.44 -10.88
N SER A 13 17.97 0.88 -10.74
CA SER A 13 18.43 1.83 -11.75
C SER A 13 18.61 3.21 -11.12
N GLU A 14 19.39 4.08 -11.76
CA GLU A 14 19.51 5.50 -11.38
C GLU A 14 18.14 6.21 -11.33
N GLN A 15 17.20 5.84 -12.21
CA GLN A 15 15.86 6.42 -12.22
C GLN A 15 15.06 6.04 -10.96
N THR A 16 15.09 4.76 -10.56
CA THR A 16 14.41 4.32 -9.32
C THR A 16 15.10 4.82 -8.06
N ASN A 17 16.41 5.08 -8.12
CA ASN A 17 17.13 5.75 -7.04
C ASN A 17 16.58 7.17 -6.79
N LYS A 18 16.21 7.89 -7.85
CA LYS A 18 15.58 9.22 -7.73
C LYS A 18 14.21 9.15 -7.05
N TYR A 19 13.43 8.09 -7.28
CA TYR A 19 12.08 7.99 -6.71
C TYR A 19 12.09 8.00 -5.18
N TRP A 20 12.84 7.09 -4.56
CA TRP A 20 12.83 6.99 -3.10
C TRP A 20 13.49 8.21 -2.43
N ASN A 21 14.55 8.76 -3.02
CA ASN A 21 15.18 9.99 -2.51
C ASN A 21 14.19 11.16 -2.54
N HIS A 22 13.52 11.36 -3.67
CA HIS A 22 12.54 12.43 -3.84
C HIS A 22 11.32 12.24 -2.94
N ASN A 23 10.83 11.01 -2.79
CA ASN A 23 9.77 10.65 -1.87
C ASN A 23 10.13 10.99 -0.41
N VAL A 24 11.30 10.53 0.08
CA VAL A 24 11.75 10.81 1.44
C VAL A 24 11.94 12.31 1.66
N LYS A 25 12.54 13.02 0.69
CA LYS A 25 12.70 14.48 0.74
C LYS A 25 11.37 15.20 0.94
N LEU A 26 10.35 14.87 0.15
CA LEU A 26 9.03 15.49 0.26
C LEU A 26 8.33 15.17 1.59
N ILE A 27 8.43 13.94 2.07
CA ILE A 27 7.91 13.59 3.41
C ILE A 27 8.62 14.40 4.47
N ARG A 28 9.94 14.55 4.39
CA ARG A 28 10.76 15.31 5.35
C ARG A 28 10.39 16.79 5.35
N THR A 29 10.04 17.37 4.21
CA THR A 29 9.52 18.76 4.13
C THR A 29 8.25 18.95 4.96
N TYR A 30 7.30 18.01 4.89
CA TYR A 30 6.01 18.15 5.58
C TYR A 30 5.96 17.54 6.99
N TYR A 31 6.89 16.61 7.30
CA TYR A 31 6.98 15.89 8.56
C TYR A 31 8.44 15.73 9.01
N PRO A 32 9.11 16.83 9.39
CA PRO A 32 10.56 16.85 9.64
C PRO A 32 11.01 15.88 10.74
N PHE A 33 10.15 15.63 11.73
CA PHE A 33 10.50 14.82 12.91
C PHE A 33 9.91 13.40 12.92
N LYS A 34 9.03 13.05 11.97
CA LYS A 34 8.34 11.75 12.01
C LYS A 34 9.29 10.62 11.61
N LYS A 35 9.19 9.48 12.28
CA LYS A 35 9.97 8.31 11.89
C LYS A 35 9.54 7.83 10.50
N ILE A 36 10.52 7.52 9.66
CA ILE A 36 10.33 6.89 8.37
C ILE A 36 11.05 5.54 8.44
N VAL A 37 10.34 4.46 8.18
CA VAL A 37 10.93 3.14 8.05
C VAL A 37 10.89 2.74 6.57
N ILE A 38 12.04 2.47 5.99
CA ILE A 38 12.17 2.02 4.62
C ILE A 38 12.40 0.52 4.66
N ILE A 39 11.51 -0.25 4.04
CA ILE A 39 11.69 -1.68 3.83
C ILE A 39 12.27 -1.86 2.44
N ASP A 40 13.53 -2.30 2.38
CA ASP A 40 14.24 -2.56 1.13
C ASP A 40 13.86 -3.94 0.59
N ASP A 41 13.16 -3.94 -0.54
CA ASP A 41 12.73 -5.14 -1.25
C ASP A 41 13.76 -5.55 -2.30
N ASN A 42 14.97 -5.91 -1.85
CA ASN A 42 16.04 -6.43 -2.70
C ASN A 42 16.52 -5.43 -3.78
N SER A 43 16.90 -4.23 -3.35
CA SER A 43 17.51 -3.24 -4.23
C SER A 43 18.89 -3.69 -4.72
N ASN A 44 19.27 -3.30 -5.94
CA ASN A 44 20.65 -3.34 -6.39
C ASN A 44 21.41 -2.13 -5.82
N TYR A 45 22.32 -2.41 -4.88
CA TYR A 45 23.10 -1.40 -4.15
C TYR A 45 24.10 -0.62 -4.98
N GLU A 46 24.44 -1.07 -6.20
CA GLU A 46 25.25 -0.28 -7.14
C GLU A 46 24.56 1.04 -7.51
N TYR A 47 23.22 1.04 -7.53
CA TYR A 47 22.40 2.21 -7.83
C TYR A 47 21.92 2.95 -6.58
N VAL A 48 22.02 2.35 -5.39
CA VAL A 48 21.50 2.97 -4.16
C VAL A 48 22.46 4.06 -3.70
N LYS A 49 22.06 5.30 -3.94
CA LYS A 49 22.81 6.50 -3.53
C LYS A 49 21.86 7.47 -2.84
N ALA A 50 22.06 7.66 -1.54
CA ALA A 50 21.30 8.63 -0.77
C ALA A 50 21.75 10.05 -1.14
N GLU A 51 20.80 10.92 -1.50
CA GLU A 51 21.08 12.34 -1.76
C GLU A 51 21.32 13.12 -0.47
N PHE A 52 20.79 12.64 0.65
CA PHE A 52 20.91 13.29 1.95
C PHE A 52 20.75 12.28 3.09
N ASP A 53 21.48 12.48 4.19
CA ASP A 53 21.29 11.71 5.41
C ASP A 53 20.26 12.36 6.32
N TYR A 54 19.06 11.78 6.37
CA TYR A 54 17.96 12.29 7.17
C TYR A 54 17.89 11.58 8.52
N LYS A 55 17.82 12.36 9.60
CA LYS A 55 17.52 11.83 10.94
C LYS A 55 16.18 11.08 10.95
N ASN A 56 16.05 10.12 11.88
CA ASN A 56 14.84 9.32 12.09
C ASN A 56 14.38 8.54 10.83
N VAL A 57 15.31 8.19 9.94
CA VAL A 57 15.10 7.23 8.87
C VAL A 57 15.78 5.92 9.28
N GLU A 58 15.02 4.83 9.27
CA GLU A 58 15.53 3.47 9.49
C GLU A 58 15.34 2.67 8.21
N ILE A 59 16.38 1.96 7.77
CA ILE A 59 16.33 1.11 6.58
C ILE A 59 16.46 -0.34 7.02
N ILE A 60 15.50 -1.18 6.65
CA ILE A 60 15.45 -2.60 6.97
C ILE A 60 15.61 -3.40 5.67
N GLN A 61 16.62 -4.26 5.61
CA GLN A 61 16.77 -5.20 4.51
C GLN A 61 15.73 -6.31 4.63
N SER A 62 14.90 -6.49 3.61
CA SER A 62 13.89 -7.53 3.64
C SER A 62 14.53 -8.92 3.53
N GLN A 63 14.20 -9.81 4.46
CA GLN A 63 14.46 -11.26 4.35
C GLN A 63 13.55 -11.96 3.33
N TYR A 64 12.55 -11.27 2.78
CA TYR A 64 11.62 -11.79 1.78
C TYR A 64 11.72 -10.96 0.50
N PRO A 65 12.71 -11.24 -0.37
CA PRO A 65 12.93 -10.48 -1.60
C PRO A 65 11.77 -10.66 -2.60
N GLY A 66 11.31 -9.60 -3.25
CA GLY A 66 10.26 -9.59 -4.27
C GLY A 66 8.83 -9.65 -3.73
N ARG A 67 8.61 -9.38 -2.44
CA ARG A 67 7.27 -9.43 -1.82
C ARG A 67 6.55 -8.07 -1.86
N GLY A 68 7.27 -7.01 -2.23
CA GLY A 68 6.76 -5.67 -2.50
C GLY A 68 5.73 -5.16 -1.49
N GLU A 69 4.51 -4.96 -1.98
CA GLU A 69 3.35 -4.37 -1.27
C GLU A 69 3.00 -5.09 0.03
N LEU A 70 3.34 -6.38 0.18
CA LEU A 70 3.12 -7.15 1.41
C LEU A 70 4.07 -6.72 2.54
N LEU A 71 5.30 -6.31 2.21
CA LEU A 71 6.38 -6.15 3.18
C LEU A 71 6.09 -5.16 4.31
N PRO A 72 5.53 -3.97 4.06
CA PRO A 72 5.16 -3.05 5.13
C PRO A 72 4.27 -3.69 6.19
N TYR A 73 3.33 -4.53 5.78
CA TYR A 73 2.42 -5.23 6.69
C TYR A 73 3.16 -6.28 7.52
N VAL A 74 4.04 -7.06 6.90
CA VAL A 74 4.83 -8.09 7.59
C VAL A 74 5.73 -7.49 8.65
N TYR A 75 6.50 -6.47 8.29
CA TYR A 75 7.43 -5.87 9.24
C TYR A 75 6.72 -5.02 10.29
N TYR A 76 5.60 -4.37 9.96
CA TYR A 76 4.83 -3.61 10.95
C TYR A 76 4.09 -4.50 11.95
N VAL A 77 3.63 -5.69 11.55
CA VAL A 77 3.11 -6.69 12.50
C VAL A 77 4.19 -7.12 13.50
N ARG A 78 5.42 -7.35 13.01
CA ARG A 78 6.54 -7.83 13.82
C ARG A 78 7.15 -6.72 14.69
N ASN A 79 7.02 -5.48 14.27
CA ASN A 79 7.64 -4.33 14.92
C ASN A 79 6.63 -3.21 15.11
N LYS A 80 6.33 -2.89 16.36
CA LYS A 80 5.47 -1.75 16.70
C LYS A 80 6.31 -0.46 16.78
N TRP A 81 6.69 0.14 15.65
CA TRP A 81 7.45 1.39 15.66
C TRP A 81 6.63 2.62 16.09
N PHE A 82 5.32 2.58 15.87
CA PHE A 82 4.36 3.64 16.22
C PHE A 82 2.94 3.06 16.27
N ASP A 83 1.96 3.85 16.75
CA ASP A 83 0.57 3.37 16.82
C ASP A 83 -0.12 3.34 15.46
N ASN A 84 0.22 4.27 14.55
CA ASN A 84 -0.36 4.37 13.21
C ASN A 84 0.71 4.49 12.13
N ALA A 85 0.58 3.70 11.07
CA ALA A 85 1.43 3.75 9.89
C ALA A 85 0.76 4.52 8.76
N VAL A 86 1.57 5.27 8.03
CA VAL A 86 1.27 5.70 6.66
C VAL A 86 2.13 4.84 5.73
N ILE A 87 1.51 3.84 5.09
CA ILE A 87 2.17 2.91 4.16
C ILE A 87 2.06 3.47 2.74
N ILE A 88 3.20 3.74 2.11
CA ILE A 88 3.28 4.28 0.75
C ILE A 88 4.41 3.66 -0.05
N HIS A 89 4.36 3.80 -1.37
CA HIS A 89 5.45 3.38 -2.24
C HIS A 89 6.47 4.51 -2.41
N ASP A 90 7.71 4.13 -2.74
CA ASP A 90 8.78 5.04 -3.17
C ASP A 90 8.40 5.96 -4.36
N SER A 91 7.35 5.61 -5.09
CA SER A 91 6.84 6.30 -6.29
C SER A 91 5.56 7.10 -6.03
N ALA A 92 5.21 7.34 -4.76
CA ALA A 92 4.10 8.20 -4.36
C ALA A 92 4.61 9.46 -3.66
N PHE A 93 4.37 10.64 -4.23
CA PHE A 93 4.97 11.90 -3.80
C PHE A 93 3.97 12.79 -3.09
N LEU A 94 4.28 13.17 -1.85
CA LEU A 94 3.40 13.99 -1.03
C LEU A 94 3.72 15.48 -1.21
N HIS A 95 2.76 16.23 -1.74
CA HIS A 95 2.87 17.65 -2.04
C HIS A 95 2.16 18.58 -1.07
N LYS A 96 1.38 18.05 -0.12
CA LYS A 96 0.78 18.85 0.96
C LYS A 96 0.75 18.04 2.26
N ARG A 97 0.85 18.75 3.39
CA ARG A 97 0.71 18.13 4.71
C ARG A 97 -0.73 17.62 4.90
N ILE A 98 -0.86 16.38 5.36
CA ILE A 98 -2.12 15.77 5.80
C ILE A 98 -2.07 15.63 7.32
N PRO A 99 -3.12 16.04 8.04
CA PRO A 99 -3.16 15.91 9.49
C PRO A 99 -3.47 14.46 9.92
N PHE A 100 -2.57 13.52 9.62
CA PHE A 100 -2.72 12.10 9.99
C PHE A 100 -2.92 11.90 11.49
N GLU A 101 -2.37 12.78 12.33
CA GLU A 101 -2.58 12.79 13.78
C GLU A 101 -4.05 12.99 14.21
N LYS A 102 -4.90 13.54 13.34
CA LYS A 102 -6.32 13.79 13.63
C LYS A 102 -7.23 12.62 13.21
N ILE A 103 -6.68 11.61 12.54
CA ILE A 103 -7.46 10.50 12.00
C ILE A 103 -7.74 9.48 13.11
N LYS A 104 -9.03 9.20 13.32
CA LYS A 104 -9.50 8.28 14.38
C LYS A 104 -9.92 6.91 13.87
N ILE A 105 -10.02 6.73 12.56
CA ILE A 105 -10.41 5.44 11.96
C ILE A 105 -9.20 4.49 11.90
N PRO A 106 -9.41 3.18 12.10
CA PRO A 106 -8.32 2.22 12.23
C PRO A 106 -7.60 1.94 10.91
N VAL A 107 -8.26 2.14 9.77
CA VAL A 107 -7.67 1.95 8.45
C VAL A 107 -8.36 2.86 7.44
N LEU A 108 -7.59 3.41 6.50
CA LEU A 108 -8.10 4.16 5.36
C LEU A 108 -7.15 4.00 4.16
N PRO A 109 -7.57 3.25 3.11
CA PRO A 109 -6.83 3.19 1.86
C PRO A 109 -6.61 4.58 1.25
N PHE A 110 -5.49 4.76 0.57
CA PHE A 110 -5.22 6.01 -0.13
C PHE A 110 -6.04 6.12 -1.41
N TRP A 111 -6.04 5.05 -2.19
CA TRP A 111 -6.94 4.88 -3.31
C TRP A 111 -7.64 3.54 -3.22
N HIS A 112 -8.85 3.49 -3.77
CA HIS A 112 -9.59 2.25 -3.90
C HIS A 112 -9.83 1.95 -5.38
N HIS A 113 -10.22 0.73 -5.66
CA HIS A 113 -10.82 0.35 -6.93
C HIS A 113 -11.93 -0.68 -6.63
N PRO A 114 -13.11 -0.63 -7.27
CA PRO A 114 -14.08 -1.71 -7.13
C PRO A 114 -13.46 -3.07 -7.46
N TYR A 115 -13.83 -4.12 -6.73
CA TYR A 115 -13.33 -5.45 -7.04
C TYR A 115 -13.71 -5.86 -8.48
N ASP A 116 -12.71 -6.25 -9.26
CA ASP A 116 -12.78 -6.48 -10.70
C ASP A 116 -12.77 -7.97 -11.08
N LYS A 117 -12.70 -8.88 -10.10
CA LYS A 117 -12.61 -10.34 -10.29
C LYS A 117 -11.42 -10.79 -11.14
N GLU A 118 -10.43 -9.92 -11.38
CA GLU A 118 -9.27 -10.27 -12.20
C GLU A 118 -8.40 -11.32 -11.50
N ASN A 119 -7.95 -12.29 -12.30
CA ASN A 119 -7.04 -13.35 -11.90
C ASN A 119 -7.49 -14.16 -10.66
N LEU A 120 -8.78 -14.51 -10.64
CA LEU A 120 -9.41 -15.25 -9.54
C LEU A 120 -8.63 -16.51 -9.13
N ASN A 121 -8.13 -17.31 -10.08
CA ASN A 121 -7.33 -18.50 -9.77
C ASN A 121 -6.10 -18.17 -8.90
N ASN A 122 -5.41 -17.08 -9.22
CA ASN A 122 -4.28 -16.63 -8.42
C ASN A 122 -4.72 -16.12 -7.04
N LEU A 123 -5.85 -15.41 -6.96
CA LEU A 123 -6.40 -14.95 -5.68
C LEU A 123 -6.76 -16.13 -4.77
N LEU A 124 -7.38 -17.18 -5.32
CA LEU A 124 -7.72 -18.40 -4.58
C LEU A 124 -6.46 -19.13 -4.12
N ARG A 125 -5.43 -19.22 -4.97
CA ARG A 125 -4.11 -19.79 -4.63
C ARG A 125 -3.47 -19.05 -3.46
N ILE A 126 -3.40 -17.72 -3.52
CA ILE A 126 -2.79 -16.90 -2.46
C ILE A 126 -3.62 -17.00 -1.17
N SER A 127 -4.95 -16.96 -1.28
CA SER A 127 -5.86 -17.03 -0.13
C SER A 127 -5.82 -18.37 0.61
N ALA A 128 -5.33 -19.44 -0.03
CA ALA A 128 -5.13 -20.74 0.63
C ALA A 128 -4.08 -20.68 1.75
N TYR A 129 -3.19 -19.68 1.75
CA TYR A 129 -2.19 -19.46 2.80
C TYR A 129 -2.74 -18.67 3.99
N LEU A 130 -3.98 -18.19 3.93
CA LEU A 130 -4.62 -17.45 5.02
C LEU A 130 -5.46 -18.37 5.90
N LYS A 131 -5.55 -18.02 7.19
CA LYS A 131 -6.61 -18.54 8.07
C LYS A 131 -7.96 -18.00 7.60
N ASN A 132 -9.02 -18.74 7.91
CA ASN A 132 -10.38 -18.42 7.45
C ASN A 132 -10.53 -18.35 5.91
N GLY A 133 -9.74 -19.17 5.19
CA GLY A 133 -9.74 -19.19 3.73
C GLY A 133 -11.10 -19.51 3.10
N ALA A 134 -11.99 -20.25 3.77
CA ALA A 134 -13.34 -20.53 3.26
C ALA A 134 -14.16 -19.25 3.04
N PHE A 135 -14.15 -18.34 4.03
CA PHE A 135 -14.78 -17.03 3.93
C PHE A 135 -14.17 -16.21 2.78
N ILE A 136 -12.84 -16.18 2.71
CA ILE A 136 -12.13 -15.40 1.68
C ILE A 136 -12.48 -15.92 0.28
N ARG A 137 -12.42 -17.24 0.08
CA ARG A 137 -12.79 -17.89 -1.19
C ARG A 137 -14.22 -17.57 -1.59
N GLN A 138 -15.17 -17.68 -0.67
CA GLN A 138 -16.58 -17.34 -0.93
C GLN A 138 -16.73 -15.88 -1.39
N ARG A 139 -16.02 -14.95 -0.76
CA ARG A 139 -16.08 -13.52 -1.12
C ARG A 139 -15.39 -13.20 -2.44
N LEU A 140 -14.34 -13.93 -2.80
CA LEU A 140 -13.61 -13.74 -4.04
C LEU A 140 -14.34 -14.34 -5.25
N SER A 141 -14.89 -15.54 -5.10
CA SER A 141 -15.63 -16.23 -6.17
C SER A 141 -17.03 -15.65 -6.38
N GLY A 142 -17.61 -15.02 -5.35
CA GLY A 142 -19.04 -14.73 -5.30
C GLY A 142 -19.84 -15.98 -4.91
N SER A 143 -21.10 -15.79 -4.54
CA SER A 143 -22.03 -16.92 -4.38
C SER A 143 -22.52 -17.33 -5.78
N GLU A 144 -22.24 -18.57 -6.20
CA GLU A 144 -22.91 -19.18 -7.38
C GLU A 144 -24.44 -19.24 -7.20
N ILE A 145 -24.89 -19.17 -5.94
CA ILE A 145 -26.28 -19.30 -5.53
C ILE A 145 -26.88 -17.90 -5.38
N ASN A 146 -27.25 -17.28 -6.50
CA ASN A 146 -28.04 -16.06 -6.53
C ASN A 146 -29.55 -16.39 -6.43
N ILE A 147 -29.95 -17.26 -5.49
CA ILE A 147 -31.32 -17.83 -5.45
C ILE A 147 -32.40 -16.75 -5.18
N LEU A 148 -32.04 -15.55 -4.70
CA LEU A 148 -33.02 -14.51 -4.34
C LEU A 148 -32.63 -13.08 -4.70
N GLY A 149 -31.72 -12.86 -5.67
CA GLY A 149 -31.38 -11.50 -6.14
C GLY A 149 -30.76 -10.58 -5.06
N MET A 150 -30.19 -11.16 -3.99
CA MET A 150 -29.48 -10.39 -2.97
C MET A 150 -28.14 -9.91 -3.56
N ASN A 151 -28.01 -8.60 -3.72
CA ASN A 151 -26.82 -7.93 -4.25
C ASN A 151 -25.53 -8.52 -3.67
N GLU A 152 -24.62 -8.98 -4.55
CA GLU A 152 -23.24 -9.30 -4.17
C GLU A 152 -22.68 -8.10 -3.40
N GLU A 153 -22.28 -8.29 -2.13
CA GLU A 153 -21.61 -7.22 -1.38
C GLU A 153 -20.27 -6.88 -2.06
N LYS A 154 -20.29 -5.84 -2.89
CA LYS A 154 -19.12 -5.29 -3.57
C LYS A 154 -18.19 -4.67 -2.53
N PHE A 155 -16.96 -5.17 -2.46
CA PHE A 155 -15.89 -4.54 -1.69
C PHE A 155 -14.96 -3.79 -2.65
N ASN A 156 -14.11 -2.92 -2.08
CA ASN A 156 -13.08 -2.23 -2.84
C ASN A 156 -11.70 -2.79 -2.47
N LEU A 157 -10.82 -2.93 -3.46
CA LEU A 157 -9.41 -3.25 -3.22
C LEU A 157 -8.66 -2.04 -2.65
N CYS A 158 -7.53 -2.30 -1.99
CA CYS A 158 -6.62 -1.25 -1.50
C CYS A 158 -5.48 -1.08 -2.51
N PHE A 159 -5.55 -0.05 -3.36
CA PHE A 159 -4.64 0.08 -4.49
C PHE A 159 -3.19 0.26 -4.03
N GLY A 160 -2.29 -0.58 -4.56
CA GLY A 160 -0.90 -0.74 -4.12
C GLY A 160 -0.74 -1.15 -2.65
N GLY A 161 -1.80 -1.56 -1.95
CA GLY A 161 -1.70 -1.76 -0.50
C GLY A 161 -1.30 -0.48 0.27
N GLN A 162 -1.49 0.72 -0.31
CA GLN A 162 -1.11 1.98 0.31
C GLN A 162 -2.27 2.53 1.17
N CYS A 163 -2.01 2.76 2.45
CA CYS A 163 -3.04 3.17 3.39
C CYS A 163 -2.49 3.90 4.62
N PHE A 164 -3.39 4.57 5.33
CA PHE A 164 -3.23 4.82 6.76
C PHE A 164 -3.76 3.59 7.52
N ILE A 165 -3.00 3.06 8.49
CA ILE A 165 -3.42 1.90 9.28
C ILE A 165 -2.92 1.93 10.71
N ASN A 166 -3.78 1.59 11.65
CA ASN A 166 -3.46 1.42 13.05
C ASN A 166 -2.84 0.04 13.30
N HIS A 167 -1.79 -0.01 14.11
CA HIS A 167 -1.09 -1.26 14.43
C HIS A 167 -2.03 -2.28 15.09
N SER A 168 -2.88 -1.88 16.04
CA SER A 168 -3.78 -2.82 16.72
C SER A 168 -4.79 -3.46 15.77
N PHE A 169 -5.28 -2.69 14.79
CA PHE A 169 -6.14 -3.21 13.73
C PHE A 169 -5.40 -4.23 12.86
N LEU A 170 -4.17 -3.91 12.46
CA LEU A 170 -3.33 -4.83 11.70
C LEU A 170 -2.99 -6.10 12.49
N SER A 171 -2.69 -5.99 13.79
CA SER A 171 -2.45 -7.15 14.66
C SER A 171 -3.69 -8.04 14.80
N ASN A 172 -4.90 -7.46 14.76
CA ASN A 172 -6.13 -8.24 14.75
C ASN A 172 -6.31 -8.97 13.41
N LEU A 173 -5.98 -8.33 12.29
CA LEU A 173 -5.94 -9.01 10.99
C LEU A 173 -4.95 -10.16 10.99
N GLU A 174 -3.77 -9.96 11.55
CA GLU A 174 -2.78 -11.04 11.67
C GLU A 174 -3.31 -12.21 12.50
N ARG A 175 -3.88 -11.94 13.68
CA ARG A 175 -4.41 -13.00 14.54
C ARG A 175 -5.52 -13.81 13.84
N LYS A 176 -6.39 -13.11 13.10
CA LYS A 176 -7.57 -13.69 12.45
C LYS A 176 -7.25 -14.39 11.13
N TYR A 177 -6.35 -13.84 10.33
CA TYR A 177 -6.10 -14.28 8.96
C TYR A 177 -4.67 -14.79 8.71
N ASN A 178 -3.73 -14.55 9.62
CA ASN A 178 -2.31 -14.92 9.47
C ASN A 178 -1.70 -14.32 8.19
N ILE A 179 -1.90 -13.02 7.98
CA ILE A 179 -1.50 -12.32 6.75
C ILE A 179 0.00 -12.39 6.50
N THR A 180 0.84 -12.51 7.55
CA THR A 180 2.28 -12.64 7.35
C THR A 180 2.69 -13.94 6.67
N ASN A 181 1.83 -14.97 6.69
CA ASN A 181 2.08 -16.23 5.99
C ASN A 181 2.03 -16.07 4.46
N LEU A 182 1.50 -14.96 3.95
CA LEU A 182 1.47 -14.68 2.50
C LEU A 182 2.87 -14.51 1.89
N VAL A 183 3.93 -14.34 2.70
CA VAL A 183 5.33 -14.35 2.22
C VAL A 183 5.70 -15.65 1.48
N ASN A 184 4.97 -16.74 1.75
CA ASN A 184 5.13 -18.05 1.13
C ASN A 184 4.36 -18.19 -0.20
N ALA A 185 3.44 -17.26 -0.50
CA ALA A 185 2.56 -17.33 -1.67
C ALA A 185 2.83 -16.24 -2.71
N ILE A 186 3.25 -15.06 -2.23
CA ILE A 186 3.49 -13.87 -3.05
C ILE A 186 4.95 -13.85 -3.49
N THR A 187 5.19 -14.06 -4.78
CA THR A 187 6.55 -14.13 -5.34
C THR A 187 6.72 -13.31 -6.62
N CYS A 188 5.64 -12.85 -7.23
CA CYS A 188 5.69 -12.09 -8.49
C CYS A 188 4.74 -10.88 -8.49
N ARG A 189 4.87 -10.01 -9.49
CA ARG A 189 4.01 -8.82 -9.68
C ARG A 189 2.53 -9.16 -9.64
N THR A 190 2.14 -10.21 -10.34
CA THR A 190 0.75 -10.66 -10.42
C THR A 190 0.19 -11.03 -9.04
N ASP A 191 1.03 -11.57 -8.16
CA ASP A 191 0.65 -11.90 -6.78
C ASP A 191 0.55 -10.67 -5.90
N ARG A 192 1.45 -9.71 -6.12
CA ARG A 192 1.42 -8.40 -5.44
C ARG A 192 0.14 -7.64 -5.78
N CYS A 193 -0.29 -7.65 -7.05
CA CYS A 193 -1.61 -7.13 -7.43
C CYS A 193 -2.76 -7.95 -6.83
N GLY A 194 -2.56 -9.25 -6.61
CA GLY A 194 -3.53 -10.10 -5.91
C GLY A 194 -3.67 -9.75 -4.43
N PHE A 195 -2.55 -9.39 -3.79
CA PHE A 195 -2.53 -8.92 -2.41
C PHE A 195 -3.36 -7.66 -2.20
N GLU A 196 -3.33 -6.70 -3.13
CA GLU A 196 -4.16 -5.48 -3.08
C GLU A 196 -5.66 -5.81 -2.94
N ARG A 197 -6.11 -6.85 -3.67
CA ARG A 197 -7.50 -7.33 -3.64
C ARG A 197 -7.81 -8.04 -2.33
N ILE A 198 -6.92 -8.92 -1.90
CA ILE A 198 -7.07 -9.66 -0.64
C ILE A 198 -7.08 -8.70 0.56
N ILE A 199 -6.10 -7.81 0.68
CA ILE A 199 -6.02 -6.88 1.82
C ILE A 199 -7.19 -5.90 1.81
N GLY A 200 -7.64 -5.44 0.63
CA GLY A 200 -8.84 -4.62 0.50
C GLY A 200 -10.11 -5.36 0.94
N LEU A 201 -10.27 -6.64 0.59
CA LEU A 201 -11.35 -7.49 1.10
C LEU A 201 -11.32 -7.56 2.63
N LEU A 202 -10.15 -7.85 3.21
CA LEU A 202 -10.00 -7.95 4.66
C LEU A 202 -10.33 -6.63 5.36
N PHE A 203 -9.89 -5.49 4.82
CA PHE A 203 -10.22 -4.18 5.35
C PHE A 203 -11.73 -3.89 5.31
N ASN A 204 -12.38 -4.13 4.18
CA ASN A 204 -13.83 -3.92 4.06
C ASN A 204 -14.62 -4.87 4.99
N ASN A 205 -14.10 -6.07 5.23
CA ASN A 205 -14.75 -7.00 6.14
C ASN A 205 -14.64 -6.58 7.61
N GLU A 206 -13.44 -6.24 8.06
CA GLU A 206 -13.20 -5.90 9.47
C GLU A 206 -13.54 -4.44 9.81
N PHE A 207 -13.64 -3.55 8.82
CA PHE A 207 -14.02 -2.17 9.01
C PHE A 207 -15.14 -1.76 8.03
N LYS A 208 -16.37 -2.09 8.40
CA LYS A 208 -17.58 -1.88 7.57
C LYS A 208 -17.80 -0.42 7.14
N ASN A 209 -17.26 0.56 7.86
CA ASN A 209 -17.33 1.97 7.49
C ASN A 209 -16.63 2.31 6.17
N LEU A 210 -15.76 1.44 5.64
CA LEU A 210 -15.19 1.61 4.30
C LEU A 210 -16.23 1.53 3.17
N SER A 211 -17.42 1.00 3.44
CA SER A 211 -18.55 1.09 2.51
C SER A 211 -18.98 2.55 2.26
N LYS A 212 -18.84 3.41 3.28
CA LYS A 212 -19.17 4.85 3.23
C LYS A 212 -17.95 5.70 2.89
N ILE A 213 -16.81 5.41 3.50
CA ILE A 213 -15.55 6.16 3.33
C ILE A 213 -14.51 5.23 2.71
N LYS A 214 -14.55 5.10 1.38
CA LYS A 214 -13.78 4.07 0.65
C LYS A 214 -12.27 4.29 0.68
N SER A 215 -11.82 5.53 0.54
CA SER A 215 -10.41 5.92 0.51
C SER A 215 -10.25 7.44 0.65
N PHE A 216 -9.01 7.92 0.84
CA PHE A 216 -8.71 9.36 0.87
C PHE A 216 -8.96 10.05 -0.47
N TYR A 217 -8.50 9.45 -1.56
CA TYR A 217 -8.43 10.10 -2.88
C TYR A 217 -9.42 9.52 -3.89
N GLY A 218 -10.36 8.69 -3.44
CA GLY A 218 -11.36 8.06 -4.28
C GLY A 218 -10.81 6.90 -5.13
N ASP A 219 -11.44 6.69 -6.27
CA ASP A 219 -11.11 5.63 -7.22
C ASP A 219 -9.82 5.98 -7.96
N ILE A 220 -8.81 5.10 -7.91
CA ILE A 220 -7.53 5.31 -8.59
C ILE A 220 -7.71 5.56 -10.09
N ARG A 221 -8.69 4.93 -10.75
CA ARG A 221 -8.92 5.08 -12.19
C ARG A 221 -9.33 6.50 -12.58
N LYS A 222 -9.81 7.30 -11.61
CA LYS A 222 -10.18 8.70 -11.78
C LYS A 222 -9.07 9.67 -11.34
N HIS A 223 -7.94 9.15 -10.87
CA HIS A 223 -6.79 9.96 -10.51
C HIS A 223 -6.18 10.63 -11.75
N HIS A 224 -5.57 11.81 -11.54
CA HIS A 224 -4.96 12.57 -12.62
C HIS A 224 -3.94 11.72 -13.40
N GLN A 225 -4.14 11.61 -14.72
CA GLN A 225 -3.30 10.82 -15.62
C GLN A 225 -3.03 9.39 -15.10
N SER A 226 -4.06 8.76 -14.52
CA SER A 226 -3.97 7.40 -14.00
C SER A 226 -3.38 6.45 -15.05
N PHE A 227 -2.38 5.68 -14.64
CA PHE A 227 -1.60 4.73 -15.43
C PHE A 227 -0.73 5.31 -16.56
N LEU A 228 -0.74 6.63 -16.78
CA LEU A 228 0.01 7.31 -17.85
C LEU A 228 1.06 8.31 -17.31
N TYR A 229 0.92 8.75 -16.07
CA TYR A 229 1.82 9.72 -15.44
C TYR A 229 3.17 9.11 -15.02
N ASN A 230 4.19 9.27 -15.85
CA ASN A 230 5.55 8.83 -15.54
C ASN A 230 6.34 9.90 -14.75
N TYR A 231 7.57 9.58 -14.34
CA TYR A 231 8.40 10.47 -13.54
C TYR A 231 8.85 11.74 -14.28
N ASP A 232 9.05 11.69 -15.60
CA ASP A 232 9.49 12.84 -16.37
C ASP A 232 8.37 13.87 -16.52
N ASN A 233 7.14 13.40 -16.79
CA ASN A 233 5.93 14.22 -16.76
C ASN A 233 5.76 14.88 -15.39
N TYR A 234 5.94 14.09 -14.33
CA TYR A 234 5.92 14.60 -12.97
C TYR A 234 6.96 15.69 -12.70
N LEU A 235 8.22 15.49 -13.10
CA LEU A 235 9.27 16.50 -12.91
C LEU A 235 8.99 17.78 -13.70
N LYS A 236 8.42 17.67 -14.91
CA LYS A 236 8.00 18.83 -15.70
C LYS A 236 6.92 19.63 -14.96
N ASP A 237 5.89 18.96 -14.45
CA ASP A 237 4.81 19.63 -13.72
C ASP A 237 5.28 20.17 -12.37
N PHE A 238 6.19 19.46 -11.69
CA PHE A 238 6.79 19.91 -10.44
C PHE A 238 7.57 21.21 -10.62
N ARG A 239 8.39 21.32 -11.67
CA ARG A 239 9.16 22.54 -11.98
C ARG A 239 8.27 23.70 -12.39
N ASN A 240 7.15 23.41 -13.04
CA ASN A 240 6.19 24.42 -13.50
C ASN A 240 5.13 24.77 -12.45
N ASN A 241 5.21 24.24 -11.22
CA ASN A 241 4.19 24.39 -10.17
C ASN A 241 2.78 23.93 -10.57
N ASN A 242 2.69 22.96 -11.50
CA ASN A 242 1.44 22.43 -12.03
C ASN A 242 0.99 21.12 -11.35
N ILE A 243 1.57 20.77 -10.20
CA ILE A 243 1.22 19.53 -9.50
C ILE A 243 -0.22 19.59 -8.98
N CYS A 244 -1.04 18.66 -9.48
CA CYS A 244 -2.41 18.49 -9.06
C CYS A 244 -2.51 17.39 -7.99
N GLY A 245 -2.97 17.77 -6.79
CA GLY A 245 -3.28 16.84 -5.71
C GLY A 245 -2.34 16.91 -4.51
N THR A 246 -2.71 16.20 -3.45
CA THR A 246 -1.92 16.15 -2.20
C THR A 246 -0.90 15.01 -2.23
N LEU A 247 -1.29 13.86 -2.78
CA LEU A 247 -0.42 12.73 -3.01
C LEU A 247 -0.52 12.34 -4.48
N VAL A 248 0.63 12.25 -5.13
CA VAL A 248 0.75 12.00 -6.57
C VAL A 248 1.43 10.66 -6.78
N LYS A 249 0.82 9.78 -7.56
CA LYS A 249 1.43 8.48 -7.91
C LYS A 249 2.02 8.56 -9.31
N VAL A 250 3.30 8.20 -9.45
CA VAL A 250 3.90 7.96 -10.76
C VAL A 250 3.91 6.47 -11.11
N TRP A 251 3.75 6.18 -12.40
CA TRP A 251 3.60 4.84 -12.95
C TRP A 251 4.89 4.41 -13.62
N THR A 252 5.50 3.35 -13.10
CA THR A 252 6.88 2.98 -13.45
C THR A 252 6.99 1.58 -14.05
N GLY A 253 5.88 0.87 -14.27
CA GLY A 253 5.89 -0.50 -14.79
C GLY A 253 6.57 -1.55 -13.89
N ARG A 254 6.85 -1.22 -12.61
CA ARG A 254 7.47 -2.11 -11.60
C ARG A 254 6.45 -2.87 -10.78
#